data_AF-A0A945PA09-F1
#
_entry.id   AF-A0A945PA09-F1
#
_cell.length_a   1.000
_cell.length_b   1.000
_cell.length_c   1.000
_cell.angle_alpha   90.00
_cell.angle_beta   90.00
_cell.angle_gamma   90.00
#
_symmetry.space_group_name_H-M   'P 1'
#
loop_
_entity.id
_entity.type
_entity.pdbx_description
1 polymer ?
#
loop_
_entity_poly.entity_id
_entity_poly.type
_entity_poly.pdbx_seq_one_letter_code
_entity_poly.pdbx_strand_id
1 'polypeptide(L)'
;MNSTLESGDRAPPFTLTDRNGAGIRLYSEATGNPIVLIFMIGTPETVFEAKIGELANARILAITDQGTEATLPATLDCPVLLDESGETARKYGVANGTTVILLDANLRVVETFAPGSDQVGARLSRHLDALKFPETTLAHRQAPVLLIPRILDPETCRMLIDHLETDGGEEGNTVRVVDGEVIRAPNFEAKRRRDLSVTDPHMIARLQDLMSRRVLQELYRAFQVKMGYVEEFKLGCYEAENSGFFRAHRDNTTPATRHRQFAMTLNLNAEDYEGGELRFPEFGDSLYKPATGEAIVFSCTLMHEVMPMLRGRRYTLLSFFHDDAGEEIRSAYMRGQGAR
;
A
#
# COMPACT_ATOMS: atom_id res chain seq x y z
N MET A 1 4.50 -5.84 -20.82
CA MET A 1 3.04 -5.64 -20.84
C MET A 1 2.80 -4.26 -20.26
N ASN A 2 2.28 -3.32 -21.06
CA ASN A 2 1.92 -1.99 -20.58
C ASN A 2 0.57 -2.12 -19.86
N SER A 3 0.59 -2.38 -18.55
CA SER A 3 -0.62 -2.28 -17.73
C SER A 3 -0.88 -0.80 -17.45
N THR A 4 -2.13 -0.37 -17.60
CA THR A 4 -2.59 0.92 -17.10
C THR A 4 -2.29 1.03 -15.61
N LEU A 5 -1.71 2.15 -15.17
CA LEU A 5 -1.44 2.38 -13.75
C LEU A 5 -2.76 2.48 -12.98
N GLU A 6 -2.86 1.73 -11.90
CA GLU A 6 -4.00 1.76 -10.99
C GLU A 6 -3.72 2.67 -9.78
N SER A 7 -4.77 3.10 -9.07
CA SER A 7 -4.61 3.80 -7.80
C SER A 7 -3.81 2.93 -6.81
N GLY A 8 -2.83 3.54 -6.15
CA GLY A 8 -1.91 2.86 -5.24
C GLY A 8 -0.60 2.40 -5.88
N ASP A 9 -0.52 2.35 -7.21
CA ASP A 9 0.71 1.98 -7.93
C ASP A 9 1.77 3.08 -7.82
N ARG A 10 3.04 2.71 -7.88
CA ARG A 10 4.10 3.71 -8.04
C ARG A 10 4.17 4.21 -9.47
N ALA A 11 4.31 5.53 -9.61
CA ALA A 11 4.61 6.17 -10.88
C ALA A 11 5.96 5.66 -11.43
N PRO A 12 6.02 5.18 -12.69
CA PRO A 12 7.28 4.78 -13.32
C PRO A 12 8.28 5.94 -13.36
N PRO A 13 9.55 5.74 -12.99
CA PRO A 13 10.52 6.82 -13.03
C PRO A 13 10.78 7.26 -14.48
N PHE A 14 10.96 8.57 -14.67
CA PHE A 14 11.42 9.13 -15.94
C PHE A 14 12.44 10.25 -15.69
N THR A 15 13.21 10.53 -16.74
CA THR A 15 14.03 11.73 -16.87
C THR A 15 13.73 12.32 -18.24
N LEU A 16 13.19 13.53 -18.27
CA LEU A 16 12.84 14.24 -19.49
C LEU A 16 13.45 15.63 -19.47
N THR A 17 13.68 16.19 -20.64
CA THR A 17 14.19 17.55 -20.78
C THR A 17 13.02 18.51 -20.92
N ASP A 18 13.09 19.67 -20.28
CA ASP A 18 12.14 20.76 -20.51
C ASP A 18 12.46 21.53 -21.81
N ARG A 19 11.60 22.48 -22.18
CA ARG A 19 11.81 23.34 -23.36
C ARG A 19 13.06 24.22 -23.31
N ASN A 20 13.63 24.42 -22.12
CA ASN A 20 14.84 25.22 -21.91
C ASN A 20 16.11 24.37 -21.92
N GLY A 21 15.99 23.05 -22.12
CA GLY A 21 17.12 22.13 -22.09
C GLY A 21 17.47 21.59 -20.68
N ALA A 22 16.68 21.90 -19.65
CA ALA A 22 16.91 21.42 -18.30
C ALA A 22 16.37 19.99 -18.11
N GLY A 23 17.21 19.08 -17.63
CA GLY A 23 16.79 17.70 -17.32
C GLY A 23 16.03 17.62 -16.00
N ILE A 24 14.76 17.21 -16.06
CA ILE A 24 13.88 16.99 -14.90
C ILE A 24 13.73 15.49 -14.65
N ARG A 25 13.97 15.07 -13.41
CA ARG A 25 13.81 13.69 -12.94
C ARG A 25 12.61 13.63 -12.01
N LEU A 26 11.59 12.82 -12.33
CA LEU A 26 10.37 12.74 -11.51
C LEU A 26 10.68 12.49 -10.03
N TYR A 27 11.63 11.60 -9.74
CA TYR A 27 12.01 11.28 -8.37
C TYR A 27 12.54 12.50 -7.59
N SER A 28 13.25 13.41 -8.25
CA SER A 28 13.77 14.63 -7.63
C SER A 28 12.69 15.67 -7.34
N GLU A 29 11.53 15.57 -7.99
CA GLU A 29 10.39 16.49 -7.80
C GLU A 29 9.53 16.10 -6.58
N ALA A 30 9.67 14.87 -6.08
CA ALA A 30 8.98 14.35 -4.90
C ALA A 30 9.54 14.94 -3.60
N THR A 31 9.16 16.19 -3.33
CA THR A 31 9.72 17.01 -2.23
C THR A 31 8.72 17.23 -1.08
N GLY A 32 7.71 16.37 -0.97
CA GLY A 32 6.68 16.44 0.07
C GLY A 32 5.33 16.97 -0.39
N ASN A 33 5.24 17.53 -1.60
CA ASN A 33 3.97 17.94 -2.20
C ASN A 33 3.44 16.86 -3.17
N PRO A 34 2.11 16.74 -3.33
CA PRO A 34 1.52 15.99 -4.44
C PRO A 34 2.04 16.48 -5.80
N ILE A 35 2.06 15.59 -6.80
CA ILE A 35 2.48 15.92 -8.16
C ILE A 35 1.33 15.66 -9.12
N VAL A 36 1.03 16.61 -9.98
CA VAL A 36 0.07 16.46 -11.08
C VAL A 36 0.86 16.35 -12.39
N LEU A 37 0.79 15.17 -13.02
CA LEU A 37 1.32 14.95 -14.37
C LEU A 37 0.20 15.17 -15.37
N ILE A 38 0.46 16.02 -16.38
CA ILE A 38 -0.48 16.32 -17.45
C ILE A 38 0.14 15.85 -18.76
N PHE A 39 -0.27 14.69 -19.24
CA PHE A 39 0.15 14.17 -20.54
C PHE A 39 -0.74 14.77 -21.63
N MET A 40 -0.13 15.38 -22.65
CA MET A 40 -0.77 15.91 -23.84
C MET A 40 -0.12 15.25 -25.06
N ILE A 41 -0.71 14.13 -25.49
CA ILE A 41 -0.12 13.22 -26.48
C ILE A 41 -0.96 13.20 -27.74
N GLY A 42 -0.32 13.30 -28.91
CA GLY A 42 -0.98 13.28 -30.21
C GLY A 42 -1.93 14.45 -30.43
N THR A 43 -3.24 14.21 -30.28
CA THR A 43 -4.32 15.21 -30.45
C THR A 43 -4.93 15.57 -29.10
N PRO A 44 -4.25 16.39 -28.28
CA PRO A 44 -4.74 16.73 -26.95
C PRO A 44 -6.00 17.59 -27.03
N GLU A 45 -7.01 17.20 -26.27
CA GLU A 45 -8.17 18.03 -25.99
C GLU A 45 -7.78 19.14 -25.01
N THR A 46 -8.46 20.29 -25.07
CA THR A 46 -8.33 21.39 -24.10
C THR A 46 -9.01 21.03 -22.78
N VAL A 47 -8.57 19.95 -22.13
CA VAL A 47 -9.10 19.50 -20.85
C VAL A 47 -8.33 20.18 -19.75
N PHE A 48 -8.59 21.47 -19.53
CA PHE A 48 -8.17 22.12 -18.30
C PHE A 48 -9.03 23.34 -17.97
N GLU A 49 -10.24 23.09 -17.45
CA GLU A 49 -11.05 24.11 -16.78
C GLU A 49 -10.73 24.24 -15.28
N ALA A 50 -9.72 23.52 -14.76
CA ALA A 50 -9.26 23.71 -13.41
C ALA A 50 -8.62 25.10 -13.29
N LYS A 51 -9.12 25.94 -12.39
CA LYS A 51 -8.44 27.20 -12.07
C LYS A 51 -7.07 26.84 -11.50
N ILE A 52 -5.98 27.34 -12.08
CA ILE A 52 -4.59 27.12 -11.60
C ILE A 52 -4.47 27.31 -10.07
N GLY A 53 -5.24 28.24 -9.50
CA GLY A 53 -5.27 28.49 -8.05
C GLY A 53 -5.74 27.31 -7.18
N GLU A 54 -6.49 26.36 -7.73
CA GLU A 54 -6.93 25.14 -7.02
C GLU A 54 -5.79 24.11 -6.86
N LEU A 55 -4.66 24.31 -7.55
CA LEU A 55 -3.52 23.41 -7.58
C LEU A 55 -2.28 23.97 -6.85
N ALA A 56 -2.43 25.07 -6.11
CA ALA A 56 -1.32 25.81 -5.50
C ALA A 56 -0.40 24.98 -4.58
N ASN A 57 -0.90 23.87 -4.04
CA ASN A 57 -0.15 22.97 -3.15
C ASN A 57 0.42 21.73 -3.87
N ALA A 58 0.35 21.68 -5.21
CA ALA A 58 0.86 20.58 -6.01
C ALA A 58 1.97 21.04 -6.96
N ARG A 59 2.92 20.15 -7.22
CA ARG A 59 3.89 20.33 -8.30
C ARG A 59 3.23 19.88 -9.62
N ILE A 60 3.12 20.78 -10.58
CA ILE A 60 2.53 20.47 -11.89
C ILE A 60 3.64 20.27 -12.92
N LEU A 61 3.56 19.19 -13.70
CA LEU A 61 4.45 18.90 -14.82
C LEU A 61 3.61 18.54 -16.04
N ALA A 62 3.79 19.27 -17.13
CA ALA A 62 3.22 18.93 -18.42
C ALA A 62 4.19 18.04 -19.22
N ILE A 63 3.68 17.03 -19.93
CA ILE A 63 4.46 16.13 -20.78
C ILE A 63 3.83 16.10 -22.17
N THR A 64 4.65 16.23 -23.22
CA THR A 64 4.16 16.22 -24.61
C THR A 64 5.12 15.51 -25.56
N ASP A 65 4.57 14.90 -26.61
CA ASP A 65 5.31 14.27 -27.71
C ASP A 65 5.57 15.21 -28.90
N GLN A 66 5.01 16.42 -28.90
CA GLN A 66 5.08 17.38 -30.02
C GLN A 66 6.38 18.23 -30.08
N GLY A 67 7.41 17.87 -29.30
CA GLY A 67 8.68 18.61 -29.25
C GLY A 67 8.54 20.06 -28.73
N THR A 68 9.49 20.92 -29.10
CA THR A 68 9.54 22.33 -28.62
C THR A 68 8.46 23.22 -29.22
N GLU A 69 7.87 22.83 -30.35
CA GLU A 69 6.82 23.58 -31.06
C GLU A 69 5.42 23.41 -30.44
N ALA A 70 5.29 22.51 -29.45
CA ALA A 70 4.04 22.28 -28.75
C ALA A 70 3.45 23.59 -28.19
N THR A 71 2.19 23.90 -28.50
CA THR A 71 1.52 25.05 -27.89
C THR A 71 0.79 24.58 -26.63
N LEU A 72 1.15 25.13 -25.47
CA LEU A 72 0.37 24.90 -24.25
C LEU A 72 -0.94 25.70 -24.29
N PRO A 73 -2.01 25.22 -23.65
CA PRO A 73 -3.07 26.12 -23.22
C PRO A 73 -2.47 27.26 -22.40
N ALA A 74 -2.84 28.51 -22.70
CA ALA A 74 -2.31 29.71 -22.02
C ALA A 74 -2.56 29.72 -20.50
N THR A 75 -3.38 28.80 -20.01
CA THR A 75 -3.79 28.61 -18.61
C THR A 75 -2.89 27.67 -17.81
N LEU A 76 -1.73 27.24 -18.31
CA LEU A 76 -0.81 26.35 -17.60
C LEU A 76 0.59 26.95 -17.49
N ASP A 77 0.90 27.54 -16.32
CA ASP A 77 2.23 28.02 -15.98
C ASP A 77 3.01 26.93 -15.23
N CYS A 78 3.61 26.00 -15.99
CA CYS A 78 4.38 24.88 -15.45
C CYS A 78 5.46 24.40 -16.43
N PRO A 79 6.49 23.66 -15.96
CA PRO A 79 7.46 23.05 -16.86
C PRO A 79 6.81 22.09 -17.85
N VAL A 80 7.17 22.22 -19.13
CA VAL A 80 6.78 21.29 -20.19
C VAL A 80 7.96 20.41 -20.54
N LEU A 81 7.77 19.13 -20.31
CA LEU A 81 8.72 18.06 -20.55
C LEU A 81 8.47 17.43 -21.92
N LEU A 82 9.56 17.18 -22.65
CA LEU A 82 9.53 16.65 -24.00
C LEU A 82 9.71 15.13 -23.98
N ASP A 83 8.65 14.39 -24.29
CA ASP A 83 8.64 12.93 -24.48
C ASP A 83 8.54 12.59 -25.97
N GLU A 84 9.49 13.09 -26.77
CA GLU A 84 9.49 12.98 -28.25
C GLU A 84 9.44 11.52 -28.75
N SER A 85 9.93 10.56 -27.96
CA SER A 85 9.87 9.13 -28.30
C SER A 85 8.54 8.45 -27.91
N GLY A 86 7.71 9.14 -27.12
CA GLY A 86 6.50 8.62 -26.48
C GLY A 86 6.76 7.50 -25.47
N GLU A 87 8.01 7.27 -25.06
CA GLU A 87 8.34 6.16 -24.16
C GLU A 87 7.75 6.38 -22.77
N THR A 88 7.78 7.62 -22.27
CA THR A 88 7.21 7.94 -20.95
C THR A 88 5.70 7.79 -20.98
N ALA A 89 5.02 8.36 -21.97
CA ALA A 89 3.58 8.21 -22.15
C ALA A 89 3.17 6.73 -22.18
N ARG A 90 3.88 5.88 -22.94
CA ARG A 90 3.63 4.43 -22.98
C ARG A 90 3.80 3.75 -21.62
N LYS A 91 4.82 4.11 -20.82
CA LYS A 91 5.02 3.56 -19.46
C LYS A 91 3.88 3.91 -18.52
N TYR A 92 3.22 5.04 -18.73
CA TYR A 92 2.07 5.49 -17.95
C TYR A 92 0.73 5.01 -18.55
N GLY A 93 0.76 4.26 -19.66
CA GLY A 93 -0.44 3.79 -20.35
C GLY A 93 -1.20 4.89 -21.10
N VAL A 94 -0.55 6.01 -21.42
CA VAL A 94 -1.14 7.12 -22.17
C VAL A 94 -0.83 6.97 -23.66
N ALA A 95 -1.88 6.92 -24.49
CA ALA A 95 -1.75 6.68 -25.93
C ALA A 95 -2.06 7.91 -26.79
N ASN A 96 -3.12 8.66 -26.49
CA ASN A 96 -3.54 9.86 -27.21
C ASN A 96 -4.44 10.71 -26.31
N GLY A 97 -4.54 12.00 -26.61
CA GLY A 97 -5.38 12.94 -25.88
C GLY A 97 -4.69 13.51 -24.65
N THR A 98 -5.52 14.08 -23.76
CA THR A 98 -5.08 14.68 -22.50
C THR A 98 -5.41 13.74 -21.34
N THR A 99 -4.36 13.24 -20.66
CA THR A 99 -4.50 12.41 -19.45
C THR A 99 -3.87 13.14 -18.27
N VAL A 100 -4.61 13.26 -17.17
CA VAL A 100 -4.10 13.84 -15.92
C VAL A 100 -3.87 12.71 -14.91
N ILE A 101 -2.72 12.70 -14.25
CA ILE A 101 -2.39 11.71 -13.22
C ILE A 101 -2.00 12.46 -11.96
N LEU A 102 -2.76 12.25 -10.90
CA LEU A 102 -2.43 12.77 -9.57
C LEU A 102 -1.60 11.75 -8.80
N LEU A 103 -0.44 12.18 -8.34
CA LEU A 103 0.46 11.44 -7.48
C LEU A 103 0.48 12.05 -6.08
N ASP A 104 0.59 11.23 -5.04
CA ASP A 104 0.90 11.71 -3.71
C ASP A 104 2.38 12.14 -3.57
N ALA A 105 2.73 12.68 -2.40
CA ALA A 105 4.09 13.10 -2.08
C ALA A 105 5.15 11.97 -2.17
N ASN A 106 4.71 10.70 -2.18
CA ASN A 106 5.55 9.51 -2.30
C ASN A 106 5.54 8.91 -3.71
N LEU A 107 5.00 9.61 -4.71
CA LEU A 107 4.88 9.18 -6.12
C LEU A 107 3.96 7.97 -6.33
N ARG A 108 2.96 7.78 -5.46
CA ARG A 108 1.92 6.78 -5.66
C ARG A 108 0.73 7.41 -6.36
N VAL A 109 0.20 6.74 -7.37
CA VAL A 109 -1.00 7.15 -8.08
C VAL A 109 -2.16 7.24 -7.10
N VAL A 110 -2.81 8.38 -7.09
CA VAL A 110 -4.05 8.64 -6.36
C VAL A 110 -5.21 8.41 -7.31
N GLU A 111 -5.15 9.04 -8.48
CA GLU A 111 -6.14 8.89 -9.54
C GLU A 111 -5.55 9.19 -10.92
N THR A 112 -6.11 8.54 -11.95
CA THR A 112 -5.83 8.78 -13.37
C THR A 112 -7.11 9.23 -14.07
N PHE A 113 -7.09 10.42 -14.63
CA PHE A 113 -8.18 11.01 -15.41
C PHE A 113 -7.87 10.83 -16.90
N ALA A 114 -8.56 9.90 -17.55
CA ALA A 114 -8.45 9.64 -18.98
C ALA A 114 -9.05 10.79 -19.82
N PRO A 115 -8.75 10.88 -21.13
CA PRO A 115 -9.39 11.86 -22.02
C PRO A 115 -10.92 11.79 -21.94
N GLY A 116 -11.58 12.95 -21.96
CA GLY A 116 -13.03 13.05 -21.77
C GLY A 116 -13.55 12.81 -20.35
N SER A 117 -12.69 12.68 -19.34
CA SER A 117 -13.15 12.58 -17.94
C SER A 117 -13.86 13.84 -17.48
N ASP A 118 -14.99 13.67 -16.79
CA ASP A 118 -15.76 14.78 -16.23
C ASP A 118 -15.20 15.28 -14.88
N GLN A 119 -15.43 16.56 -14.60
CA GLN A 119 -15.18 17.20 -13.29
C GLN A 119 -13.73 17.04 -12.77
N VAL A 120 -12.75 16.95 -13.66
CA VAL A 120 -11.33 16.75 -13.32
C VAL A 120 -10.85 17.74 -12.25
N GLY A 121 -11.13 19.04 -12.42
CA GLY A 121 -10.72 20.08 -11.46
C GLY A 121 -11.30 19.88 -10.06
N ALA A 122 -12.62 19.68 -9.94
CA ALA A 122 -13.29 19.47 -8.66
C ALA A 122 -12.80 18.20 -7.94
N ARG A 123 -12.53 17.13 -8.70
CA ARG A 123 -12.00 15.87 -8.17
C ARG A 123 -10.54 16.03 -7.72
N LEU A 124 -9.70 16.68 -8.52
CA LEU A 124 -8.32 17.03 -8.14
C LEU A 124 -8.30 17.84 -6.85
N SER A 125 -9.11 18.90 -6.74
CA SER A 125 -9.20 19.72 -5.53
C SER A 125 -9.56 18.88 -4.29
N ARG A 126 -10.57 18.01 -4.40
CA ARG A 126 -10.96 17.10 -3.31
C ARG A 126 -9.82 16.17 -2.89
N HIS A 127 -9.10 15.59 -3.85
CA HIS A 127 -7.97 14.71 -3.54
C HIS A 127 -6.80 15.46 -2.93
N LEU A 128 -6.47 16.65 -3.45
CA LEU A 128 -5.40 17.49 -2.90
C LEU A 128 -5.71 17.92 -1.46
N ASP A 129 -6.98 18.22 -1.14
CA ASP A 129 -7.40 18.50 0.23
C ASP A 129 -7.23 17.28 1.14
N ALA A 130 -7.58 16.08 0.66
CA ALA A 130 -7.41 14.83 1.40
C ALA A 130 -5.94 14.40 1.57
N LEU A 131 -5.03 14.88 0.73
CA LEU A 131 -3.58 14.59 0.78
C LEU A 131 -2.81 15.54 1.69
N LYS A 132 -3.44 16.61 2.21
CA LYS A 132 -2.78 17.52 3.14
C LYS A 132 -2.35 16.77 4.39
N PHE A 133 -1.06 16.90 4.72
CA PHE A 133 -0.57 16.41 6.00
C PHE A 133 -1.28 17.15 7.15
N PRO A 134 -1.49 16.47 8.29
CA PRO A 134 -1.96 17.13 9.50
C PRO A 134 -0.98 18.23 9.94
N GLU A 135 -1.40 19.05 10.91
CA GLU A 135 -0.55 20.10 11.47
C GLU A 135 0.82 19.56 11.89
N THR A 136 1.85 20.40 11.74
CA THR A 136 3.22 20.02 12.07
C THR A 136 3.32 19.69 13.56
N THR A 137 3.62 18.43 13.87
CA THR A 137 3.86 17.95 15.23
C THR A 137 5.30 17.48 15.40
N LEU A 138 5.83 17.57 16.62
CA LEU A 138 7.11 16.95 16.96
C LEU A 138 6.97 15.43 17.01
N ALA A 139 7.79 14.71 16.26
CA ALA A 139 7.91 13.27 16.39
C ALA A 139 8.74 12.93 17.65
N HIS A 140 8.10 12.42 18.69
CA HIS A 140 8.78 12.08 19.95
C HIS A 140 9.43 10.69 19.92
N ARG A 141 8.61 9.65 19.75
CA ARG A 141 9.02 8.24 19.65
C ARG A 141 8.08 7.53 18.69
N GLN A 142 8.63 6.72 17.81
CA GLN A 142 7.87 5.96 16.82
C GLN A 142 8.49 4.58 16.67
N ALA A 143 7.66 3.54 16.61
CA ALA A 143 8.10 2.22 16.19
C ALA A 143 8.61 2.27 14.74
N PRO A 144 9.63 1.48 14.37
CA PRO A 144 10.18 1.44 13.02
C PRO A 144 9.26 0.63 12.10
N VAL A 145 8.08 1.20 11.85
CA VAL A 145 7.00 0.61 11.07
C VAL A 145 6.78 1.43 9.80
N LEU A 146 6.38 0.75 8.74
CA LEU A 146 6.10 1.35 7.45
C LEU A 146 4.59 1.35 7.20
N LEU A 147 4.01 2.54 7.17
CA LEU A 147 2.61 2.74 6.76
C LEU A 147 2.55 2.90 5.25
N ILE A 148 1.73 2.10 4.60
CA ILE A 148 1.61 2.05 3.15
C ILE A 148 0.14 2.30 2.76
N PRO A 149 -0.16 3.45 2.13
CA PRO A 149 -1.52 3.78 1.76
C PRO A 149 -1.95 3.10 0.46
N ARG A 150 -3.26 2.96 0.28
CA ARG A 150 -3.91 2.54 -0.98
C ARG A 150 -3.28 1.28 -1.57
N ILE A 151 -3.21 0.20 -0.78
CA ILE A 151 -2.81 -1.11 -1.29
C ILE A 151 -4.00 -1.79 -1.94
N LEU A 152 -5.16 -1.78 -1.27
CA LEU A 152 -6.43 -2.28 -1.82
C LEU A 152 -7.41 -1.13 -2.01
N ASP A 153 -8.23 -1.23 -3.03
CA ASP A 153 -9.40 -0.37 -3.20
C ASP A 153 -10.57 -0.84 -2.29
N PRO A 154 -11.60 0.00 -2.06
CA PRO A 154 -12.72 -0.34 -1.19
C PRO A 154 -13.57 -1.53 -1.67
N GLU A 155 -13.64 -1.78 -2.97
CA GLU A 155 -14.40 -2.91 -3.53
C GLU A 155 -13.69 -4.23 -3.22
N THR A 156 -12.38 -4.28 -3.44
CA THR A 156 -11.54 -5.42 -3.06
C THR A 156 -11.60 -5.67 -1.55
N CYS A 157 -11.57 -4.62 -0.73
CA CYS A 157 -11.71 -4.77 0.73
C CYS A 157 -13.03 -5.44 1.12
N ARG A 158 -14.14 -4.97 0.55
CA ARG A 158 -15.48 -5.52 0.82
C ARG A 158 -15.62 -6.96 0.33
N MET A 159 -15.11 -7.27 -0.86
CA MET A 159 -15.09 -8.65 -1.37
C MET A 159 -14.36 -9.62 -0.42
N LEU A 160 -13.24 -9.20 0.16
CA LEU A 160 -12.51 -10.02 1.15
C LEU A 160 -13.29 -10.19 2.46
N ILE A 161 -13.97 -9.14 2.93
CA ILE A 161 -14.85 -9.22 4.10
C ILE A 161 -15.99 -10.20 3.85
N ASP A 162 -16.68 -10.05 2.72
CA ASP A 162 -17.81 -10.90 2.34
C ASP A 162 -17.38 -12.38 2.22
N HIS A 163 -16.16 -12.64 1.74
CA HIS A 163 -15.59 -13.98 1.68
C HIS A 163 -15.44 -14.61 3.07
N LEU A 164 -14.86 -13.87 4.04
CA LEU A 164 -14.74 -14.34 5.42
C LEU A 164 -16.10 -14.53 6.10
N GLU A 165 -17.04 -13.62 5.88
CA GLU A 165 -18.37 -13.70 6.51
C GLU A 165 -19.23 -14.83 5.94
N THR A 166 -19.08 -15.16 4.66
CA THR A 166 -19.78 -16.28 4.01
C THR A 166 -19.26 -17.63 4.51
N ASP A 167 -17.94 -17.76 4.68
CA ASP A 167 -17.32 -18.99 5.20
C ASP A 167 -17.54 -19.15 6.71
N GLY A 168 -17.50 -18.05 7.45
CA GLY A 168 -17.57 -18.02 8.92
C GLY A 168 -16.20 -18.08 9.59
N GLY A 169 -15.16 -18.54 8.91
CA GLY A 169 -13.80 -18.67 9.45
C GLY A 169 -13.69 -19.64 10.62
N GLU A 170 -12.47 -19.86 11.11
CA GLU A 170 -12.20 -20.70 12.27
C GLU A 170 -11.54 -19.89 13.39
N GLU A 171 -11.67 -20.32 14.65
CA GLU A 171 -10.92 -19.68 15.74
C GLU A 171 -9.40 -19.78 15.51
N GLY A 172 -8.72 -18.65 15.55
CA GLY A 172 -7.32 -18.53 15.18
C GLY A 172 -6.40 -19.27 16.15
N ASN A 173 -5.78 -20.35 15.68
CA ASN A 173 -4.86 -21.16 16.48
C ASN A 173 -3.58 -20.40 16.88
N THR A 174 -3.01 -20.78 18.03
CA THR A 174 -1.62 -20.43 18.40
C THR A 174 -0.76 -21.69 18.50
N VAL A 175 0.53 -21.57 18.21
CA VAL A 175 1.48 -22.68 18.38
C VAL A 175 2.15 -22.52 19.74
N ARG A 176 2.07 -23.55 20.58
CA ARG A 176 2.79 -23.65 21.85
C ARG A 176 3.61 -24.93 21.88
N VAL A 177 4.72 -24.89 22.61
CA VAL A 177 5.45 -26.10 22.99
C VAL A 177 5.17 -26.34 24.46
N VAL A 178 4.49 -27.45 24.78
CA VAL A 178 4.20 -27.88 26.16
C VAL A 178 4.82 -29.26 26.32
N ASP A 179 5.72 -29.42 27.31
CA ASP A 179 6.44 -30.67 27.58
C ASP A 179 7.15 -31.29 26.36
N GLY A 180 7.61 -30.44 25.43
CA GLY A 180 8.31 -30.87 24.20
C GLY A 180 7.39 -31.20 23.02
N GLU A 181 6.06 -31.20 23.21
CA GLU A 181 5.08 -31.41 22.15
C GLU A 181 4.57 -30.08 21.57
N VAL A 182 4.39 -30.05 20.25
CA VAL A 182 3.85 -28.88 19.54
C VAL A 182 2.32 -28.96 19.53
N ILE A 183 1.67 -28.15 20.36
CA ILE A 183 0.21 -28.04 20.39
C ILE A 183 -0.25 -26.89 19.49
N ARG A 184 -1.18 -27.17 18.58
CA ARG A 184 -1.86 -26.20 17.71
C ARG A 184 -3.34 -26.16 18.08
N ALA A 185 -3.74 -25.19 18.89
CA ALA A 185 -5.12 -25.04 19.35
C ALA A 185 -5.46 -23.57 19.60
N PRO A 186 -6.76 -23.21 19.67
CA PRO A 186 -7.20 -21.90 20.12
C PRO A 186 -6.68 -21.65 21.54
N ASN A 187 -6.23 -20.43 21.76
CA ASN A 187 -5.64 -20.02 23.02
C ASN A 187 -6.22 -18.65 23.38
N PHE A 188 -7.40 -18.71 23.97
CA PHE A 188 -8.22 -17.54 24.30
C PHE A 188 -7.58 -16.59 25.32
N GLU A 189 -6.47 -17.00 25.96
CA GLU A 189 -5.66 -16.10 26.78
C GLU A 189 -4.68 -15.27 25.95
N ALA A 190 -4.15 -15.80 24.85
CA ALA A 190 -3.21 -15.07 24.00
C ALA A 190 -3.90 -14.34 22.85
N LYS A 191 -4.95 -14.92 22.28
CA LYS A 191 -5.57 -14.44 21.04
C LYS A 191 -7.06 -14.77 20.99
N ARG A 192 -7.86 -13.80 20.54
CA ARG A 192 -9.28 -13.94 20.20
C ARG A 192 -9.53 -13.31 18.84
N ARG A 193 -9.58 -14.14 17.80
CA ARG A 193 -9.69 -13.72 16.40
C ARG A 193 -10.08 -14.92 15.54
N ARG A 194 -11.09 -14.78 14.69
CA ARG A 194 -11.39 -15.75 13.61
C ARG A 194 -10.41 -15.55 12.47
N ASP A 195 -9.87 -16.64 11.93
CA ASP A 195 -8.96 -16.66 10.79
C ASP A 195 -9.56 -17.48 9.63
N LEU A 196 -9.29 -17.04 8.39
CA LEU A 196 -9.55 -17.80 7.17
C LEU A 196 -8.35 -17.66 6.24
N SER A 197 -7.74 -18.78 5.83
CA SER A 197 -6.73 -18.76 4.77
C SER A 197 -7.39 -18.51 3.42
N VAL A 198 -6.85 -17.58 2.63
CA VAL A 198 -7.29 -17.34 1.26
C VAL A 198 -6.77 -18.49 0.39
N THR A 199 -7.69 -19.23 -0.25
CA THR A 199 -7.35 -20.42 -1.06
C THR A 199 -7.69 -20.27 -2.54
N ASP A 200 -8.54 -19.30 -2.91
CA ASP A 200 -8.90 -19.06 -4.31
C ASP A 200 -7.67 -18.60 -5.13
N PRO A 201 -7.24 -19.36 -6.16
CA PRO A 201 -6.02 -19.06 -6.91
C PRO A 201 -6.06 -17.71 -7.62
N HIS A 202 -7.23 -17.26 -8.08
CA HIS A 202 -7.37 -15.96 -8.76
C HIS A 202 -7.18 -14.80 -7.78
N MET A 203 -7.80 -14.89 -6.61
CA MET A 203 -7.61 -13.93 -5.52
C MET A 203 -6.16 -13.91 -5.02
N ILE A 204 -5.54 -15.07 -4.83
CA ILE A 204 -4.13 -15.18 -4.44
C ILE A 204 -3.24 -14.48 -5.48
N ALA A 205 -3.40 -14.79 -6.77
CA ALA A 205 -2.60 -14.18 -7.83
C ALA A 205 -2.75 -12.65 -7.87
N ARG A 206 -3.98 -12.15 -7.69
CA ARG A 206 -4.25 -10.71 -7.62
C ARG A 206 -3.58 -10.07 -6.39
N LEU A 207 -3.70 -10.68 -5.21
CA LEU A 207 -3.06 -10.18 -3.99
C LEU A 207 -1.53 -10.20 -4.10
N GLN A 208 -0.94 -11.25 -4.68
CA GLN A 208 0.52 -11.34 -4.91
C GLN A 208 1.01 -10.23 -5.86
N ASP A 209 0.29 -9.98 -6.95
CA ASP A 209 0.59 -8.88 -7.87
C ASP A 209 0.56 -7.52 -7.14
N LEU A 210 -0.48 -7.28 -6.33
CA LEU A 210 -0.60 -6.07 -5.52
C LEU A 210 0.52 -5.95 -4.48
N MET A 211 0.89 -7.03 -3.78
CA MET A 211 2.01 -7.03 -2.83
C MET A 211 3.32 -6.66 -3.53
N SER A 212 3.59 -7.27 -4.68
CA SER A 212 4.79 -7.02 -5.47
C SER A 212 4.90 -5.55 -5.88
N ARG A 213 3.81 -4.98 -6.42
CA ARG A 213 3.80 -3.62 -6.98
C ARG A 213 3.68 -2.53 -5.91
N ARG A 214 3.01 -2.80 -4.79
CA ARG A 214 2.61 -1.78 -3.80
C ARG A 214 3.27 -1.91 -2.43
N VAL A 215 3.74 -3.10 -2.05
CA VAL A 215 4.34 -3.36 -0.73
C VAL A 215 5.84 -3.64 -0.82
N LEU A 216 6.26 -4.60 -1.66
CA LEU A 216 7.67 -5.02 -1.71
C LEU A 216 8.59 -3.89 -2.22
N GLN A 217 8.09 -3.04 -3.12
CA GLN A 217 8.81 -1.83 -3.56
C GLN A 217 9.05 -0.84 -2.41
N GLU A 218 8.10 -0.71 -1.48
CA GLU A 218 8.24 0.20 -0.34
C GLU A 218 9.19 -0.36 0.71
N LEU A 219 9.19 -1.68 0.93
CA LEU A 219 10.19 -2.35 1.76
C LEU A 219 11.61 -2.10 1.24
N TYR A 220 11.82 -2.26 -0.07
CA TYR A 220 13.11 -1.94 -0.67
C TYR A 220 13.46 -0.45 -0.54
N ARG A 221 12.51 0.45 -0.81
CA ARG A 221 12.75 1.89 -0.68
C ARG A 221 13.15 2.29 0.74
N ALA A 222 12.37 1.90 1.73
CA ALA A 222 12.52 2.34 3.11
C ALA A 222 13.65 1.62 3.86
N PHE A 223 13.85 0.32 3.59
CA PHE A 223 14.77 -0.51 4.36
C PHE A 223 15.89 -1.14 3.53
N GLN A 224 15.93 -0.91 2.21
CA GLN A 224 16.95 -1.45 1.29
C GLN A 224 17.01 -2.99 1.28
N VAL A 225 15.89 -3.65 1.60
CA VAL A 225 15.76 -5.11 1.60
C VAL A 225 14.93 -5.57 0.41
N LYS A 226 15.40 -6.63 -0.27
CA LYS A 226 14.66 -7.28 -1.36
C LYS A 226 14.00 -8.53 -0.81
N MET A 227 12.68 -8.48 -0.65
CA MET A 227 11.89 -9.66 -0.28
C MET A 227 11.52 -10.43 -1.55
N GLY A 228 11.66 -11.75 -1.51
CA GLY A 228 11.38 -12.64 -2.65
C GLY A 228 10.13 -13.49 -2.46
N TYR A 229 9.70 -13.68 -1.21
CA TYR A 229 8.67 -14.64 -0.86
C TYR A 229 7.58 -13.97 -0.03
N VAL A 230 6.33 -14.31 -0.36
CA VAL A 230 5.12 -13.89 0.33
C VAL A 230 4.45 -15.16 0.86
N GLU A 231 4.26 -15.25 2.17
CA GLU A 231 3.51 -16.35 2.77
C GLU A 231 2.02 -16.30 2.42
N GLU A 232 1.29 -17.37 2.76
CA GLU A 232 -0.16 -17.42 2.60
C GLU A 232 -0.87 -16.18 3.15
N PHE A 233 -1.93 -15.76 2.47
CA PHE A 233 -2.78 -14.68 2.94
C PHE A 233 -3.82 -15.20 3.92
N LYS A 234 -3.98 -14.50 5.04
CA LYS A 234 -5.02 -14.79 6.03
C LYS A 234 -5.93 -13.61 6.23
N LEU A 235 -7.24 -13.85 6.16
CA LEU A 235 -8.25 -12.93 6.63
C LEU A 235 -8.44 -13.15 8.13
N GLY A 236 -8.49 -12.07 8.88
CA GLY A 236 -8.71 -12.08 10.33
C GLY A 236 -9.90 -11.21 10.71
N CYS A 237 -10.73 -11.68 11.64
CA CYS A 237 -11.82 -10.91 12.26
C CYS A 237 -11.67 -10.85 13.78
N TYR A 238 -11.57 -9.64 14.32
CA TYR A 238 -11.63 -9.38 15.76
C TYR A 238 -13.01 -8.78 16.10
N GLU A 239 -13.68 -9.30 17.12
CA GLU A 239 -15.08 -8.95 17.41
C GLU A 239 -15.21 -8.29 18.79
N ALA A 240 -15.99 -7.22 18.90
CA ALA A 240 -16.22 -6.56 20.18
C ALA A 240 -16.94 -7.46 21.21
N GLU A 241 -17.81 -8.37 20.75
CA GLU A 241 -18.59 -9.28 21.61
C GLU A 241 -17.72 -10.12 22.55
N ASN A 242 -16.53 -10.53 22.09
CA ASN A 242 -15.58 -11.32 22.87
C ASN A 242 -14.33 -10.51 23.28
N SER A 243 -14.38 -9.18 23.12
CA SER A 243 -13.26 -8.25 23.29
C SER A 243 -12.03 -8.65 22.48
N GLY A 244 -12.22 -9.08 21.23
CA GLY A 244 -11.19 -9.63 20.34
C GLY A 244 -9.84 -8.91 20.45
N PHE A 245 -8.76 -9.66 20.60
CA PHE A 245 -7.42 -9.13 20.86
C PHE A 245 -6.32 -10.08 20.38
N PHE A 246 -5.07 -9.61 20.37
CA PHE A 246 -3.90 -10.48 20.30
C PHE A 246 -2.80 -9.91 21.19
N ARG A 247 -2.43 -10.60 22.27
CA ARG A 247 -1.43 -10.14 23.24
C ARG A 247 -0.05 -9.97 22.60
N ALA A 248 0.78 -9.20 23.31
CA ALA A 248 2.18 -8.96 22.96
C ALA A 248 2.92 -10.24 22.56
N HIS A 249 3.43 -10.27 21.34
CA HIS A 249 4.19 -11.37 20.77
C HIS A 249 5.20 -10.89 19.71
N ARG A 250 6.00 -11.84 19.23
CA ARG A 250 6.89 -11.71 18.06
C ARG A 250 6.59 -12.86 17.11
N ASP A 251 6.69 -12.63 15.81
CA ASP A 251 6.20 -13.57 14.80
C ASP A 251 7.22 -14.65 14.38
N ASN A 252 8.47 -14.55 14.82
CA ASN A 252 9.56 -15.41 14.35
C ASN A 252 10.29 -16.19 15.47
N THR A 253 9.64 -16.41 16.61
CA THR A 253 10.27 -17.04 17.79
C THR A 253 10.22 -18.57 17.80
N THR A 254 9.43 -19.19 16.91
CA THR A 254 9.31 -20.65 16.82
C THR A 254 10.17 -21.20 15.67
N PRO A 255 10.63 -22.46 15.71
CA PRO A 255 11.32 -23.08 14.56
C PRO A 255 10.52 -22.98 13.25
N ALA A 256 9.19 -23.13 13.32
CA ALA A 256 8.31 -23.07 12.16
C ALA A 256 8.23 -21.68 11.52
N THR A 257 8.42 -20.61 12.29
CA THR A 257 8.22 -19.22 11.85
C THR A 257 9.50 -18.39 11.82
N ARG A 258 10.65 -18.97 12.20
CA ARG A 258 11.95 -18.28 12.30
C ARG A 258 12.39 -17.56 11.03
N HIS A 259 11.96 -18.04 9.87
CA HIS A 259 12.28 -17.45 8.57
C HIS A 259 11.60 -16.11 8.31
N ARG A 260 10.51 -15.80 9.01
CA ARG A 260 9.75 -14.56 8.82
C ARG A 260 10.58 -13.35 9.20
N GLN A 261 10.72 -12.42 8.25
CA GLN A 261 11.47 -11.18 8.45
C GLN A 261 10.53 -10.00 8.65
N PHE A 262 9.50 -9.85 7.82
CA PHE A 262 8.50 -8.78 7.94
C PHE A 262 7.08 -9.35 8.01
N ALA A 263 6.24 -8.71 8.81
CA ALA A 263 4.81 -8.96 8.90
C ALA A 263 4.04 -7.80 8.30
N MET A 264 2.90 -8.09 7.68
CA MET A 264 1.94 -7.11 7.21
C MET A 264 0.59 -7.35 7.87
N THR A 265 -0.03 -6.27 8.33
CA THR A 265 -1.46 -6.23 8.60
C THR A 265 -2.08 -5.07 7.85
N LEU A 266 -3.09 -5.40 7.03
CA LEU A 266 -3.82 -4.48 6.19
C LEU A 266 -5.26 -4.40 6.70
N ASN A 267 -5.76 -3.19 6.96
CA ASN A 267 -7.11 -2.98 7.46
C ASN A 267 -8.12 -2.97 6.31
N LEU A 268 -9.23 -3.69 6.47
CA LEU A 268 -10.28 -3.79 5.45
C LEU A 268 -11.50 -2.90 5.73
N ASN A 269 -11.65 -2.38 6.95
CA ASN A 269 -12.81 -1.58 7.37
C ASN A 269 -12.52 -0.64 8.57
N ALA A 270 -11.39 0.08 8.54
CA ALA A 270 -10.89 0.89 9.65
C ALA A 270 -11.92 1.88 10.24
N GLU A 271 -12.81 2.41 9.41
CA GLU A 271 -13.82 3.42 9.77
C GLU A 271 -15.03 2.82 10.52
N ASP A 272 -15.21 1.49 10.48
CA ASP A 272 -16.42 0.81 10.98
C ASP A 272 -16.30 0.29 12.43
N TYR A 273 -15.13 0.43 13.08
CA TYR A 273 -14.87 -0.12 14.41
C TYR A 273 -14.09 0.80 15.35
N GLU A 274 -14.15 0.52 16.65
CA GLU A 274 -13.36 1.16 17.71
C GLU A 274 -12.60 0.11 18.54
N GLY A 275 -11.39 0.44 19.01
CA GLY A 275 -10.47 -0.54 19.56
C GLY A 275 -9.71 -1.28 18.45
N GLY A 276 -9.02 -2.37 18.80
CA GLY A 276 -8.34 -3.19 17.79
C GLY A 276 -7.10 -2.55 17.16
N GLU A 277 -6.62 -1.40 17.65
CA GLU A 277 -5.40 -0.77 17.16
C GLU A 277 -4.16 -1.65 17.43
N LEU A 278 -3.10 -1.46 16.64
CA LEU A 278 -1.80 -2.07 16.95
C LEU A 278 -1.02 -1.22 17.94
N ARG A 279 -0.29 -1.87 18.85
CA ARG A 279 0.69 -1.24 19.73
C ARG A 279 2.03 -1.96 19.65
N PHE A 280 3.11 -1.18 19.70
CA PHE A 280 4.49 -1.68 19.75
C PHE A 280 5.12 -1.24 21.09
N PRO A 281 4.93 -2.00 22.18
CA PRO A 281 5.26 -1.55 23.53
C PRO A 281 6.75 -1.24 23.75
N GLU A 282 7.66 -1.76 22.92
CA GLU A 282 9.09 -1.42 22.94
C GLU A 282 9.37 0.05 22.58
N PHE A 283 8.42 0.73 21.93
CA PHE A 283 8.57 2.10 21.40
C PHE A 283 7.61 3.11 22.04
N GLY A 284 6.80 2.68 23.00
CA GLY A 284 5.84 3.50 23.74
C GLY A 284 4.38 3.07 23.54
N ASP A 285 3.45 3.93 23.96
CA ASP A 285 2.01 3.66 23.96
C ASP A 285 1.28 4.19 22.72
N SER A 286 2.01 4.61 21.68
CA SER A 286 1.42 5.02 20.41
C SER A 286 0.62 3.88 19.79
N LEU A 287 -0.61 4.18 19.38
CA LEU A 287 -1.53 3.26 18.72
C LEU A 287 -1.52 3.51 17.21
N TYR A 288 -1.57 2.42 16.45
CA TYR A 288 -1.53 2.44 14.98
C TYR A 288 -2.82 1.87 14.41
N LYS A 289 -3.49 2.66 13.58
CA LYS A 289 -4.72 2.29 12.87
C LYS A 289 -4.67 2.80 11.42
N PRO A 290 -4.02 2.06 10.50
CA PRO A 290 -4.07 2.38 9.07
C PRO A 290 -5.52 2.47 8.58
N ALA A 291 -5.82 3.32 7.59
CA ALA A 291 -7.16 3.43 7.03
C ALA A 291 -7.55 2.17 6.24
N THR A 292 -8.81 2.09 5.80
CA THR A 292 -9.24 0.97 4.93
C THR A 292 -8.41 0.90 3.65
N GLY A 293 -7.94 -0.31 3.32
CA GLY A 293 -7.08 -0.56 2.18
C GLY A 293 -5.60 -0.22 2.41
N GLU A 294 -5.23 0.24 3.60
CA GLU A 294 -3.86 0.57 3.99
C GLU A 294 -3.25 -0.51 4.88
N ALA A 295 -1.93 -0.64 4.81
CA ALA A 295 -1.18 -1.59 5.62
C ALA A 295 -0.17 -0.91 6.52
N ILE A 296 0.11 -1.59 7.63
CA ILE A 296 1.33 -1.40 8.42
C ILE A 296 2.21 -2.64 8.22
N VAL A 297 3.47 -2.39 7.88
CA VAL A 297 4.51 -3.41 7.70
C VAL A 297 5.61 -3.18 8.71
N PHE A 298 6.04 -4.25 9.38
CA PHE A 298 7.00 -4.16 10.47
C PHE A 298 7.86 -5.42 10.58
N SER A 299 9.03 -5.31 11.20
CA SER A 299 9.89 -6.48 11.41
C SER A 299 9.22 -7.49 12.36
N CYS A 300 9.24 -8.78 12.01
CA CYS A 300 8.72 -9.87 12.83
C CYS A 300 9.45 -10.01 14.17
N THR A 301 10.63 -9.39 14.29
CA THR A 301 11.38 -9.32 15.54
C THR A 301 10.82 -8.29 16.50
N LEU A 302 9.86 -7.44 16.15
CA LEU A 302 9.30 -6.41 17.05
C LEU A 302 8.15 -6.96 17.90
N MET A 303 8.11 -6.55 19.16
CA MET A 303 7.05 -6.90 20.09
C MET A 303 5.85 -6.07 19.71
N HIS A 304 4.73 -6.74 19.46
CA HIS A 304 3.52 -6.06 19.04
C HIS A 304 2.28 -6.78 19.55
N GLU A 305 1.19 -6.04 19.66
CA GLU A 305 -0.10 -6.54 20.09
C GLU A 305 -1.24 -5.83 19.37
N VAL A 306 -2.40 -6.46 19.38
CA VAL A 306 -3.67 -5.87 18.97
C VAL A 306 -4.49 -5.59 20.22
N MET A 307 -4.80 -4.32 20.43
CA MET A 307 -5.60 -3.85 21.56
C MET A 307 -7.01 -4.47 21.51
N PRO A 308 -7.67 -4.65 22.66
CA PRO A 308 -9.03 -5.19 22.68
C PRO A 308 -10.00 -4.39 21.81
N MET A 309 -10.88 -5.08 21.10
CA MET A 309 -12.01 -4.47 20.41
C MET A 309 -13.00 -3.84 21.41
N LEU A 310 -13.49 -2.65 21.08
CA LEU A 310 -14.48 -1.92 21.88
C LEU A 310 -15.85 -1.86 21.20
N ARG A 311 -15.89 -1.66 19.88
CA ARG A 311 -17.12 -1.62 19.08
C ARG A 311 -16.92 -2.20 17.69
N GLY A 312 -17.92 -2.94 17.21
CA GLY A 312 -17.94 -3.46 15.85
C GLY A 312 -17.03 -4.66 15.63
N ARG A 313 -16.60 -4.84 14.38
CA ARG A 313 -15.73 -5.94 13.95
C ARG A 313 -14.59 -5.38 13.12
N ARG A 314 -13.36 -5.77 13.43
CA ARG A 314 -12.16 -5.38 12.67
C ARG A 314 -11.77 -6.52 11.74
N TYR A 315 -11.77 -6.25 10.45
CA TYR A 315 -11.31 -7.16 9.42
C TYR A 315 -9.91 -6.78 8.92
N THR A 316 -9.05 -7.78 8.78
CA THR A 316 -7.67 -7.58 8.33
C THR A 316 -7.23 -8.62 7.31
N LEU A 317 -6.40 -8.23 6.36
CA LEU A 317 -5.60 -9.13 5.55
C LEU A 317 -4.17 -9.19 6.13
N LEU A 318 -3.65 -10.39 6.34
CA LEU A 318 -2.37 -10.66 6.97
C LEU A 318 -1.48 -11.47 6.02
N SER A 319 -0.19 -11.17 6.01
CA SER A 319 0.82 -12.00 5.35
C SER A 319 2.20 -11.72 5.97
N PHE A 320 3.18 -12.54 5.61
CA PHE A 320 4.56 -12.44 6.03
C PHE A 320 5.49 -12.47 4.82
N PHE A 321 6.63 -11.81 4.94
CA PHE A 321 7.63 -11.70 3.89
C PHE A 321 8.99 -12.16 4.37
N HIS A 322 9.72 -12.79 3.46
CA HIS A 322 11.11 -13.16 3.64
C HIS A 322 11.88 -13.13 2.32
N ASP A 323 13.20 -13.07 2.45
CA ASP A 323 14.18 -13.16 1.37
C ASP A 323 14.65 -14.62 1.13
N ASP A 324 15.62 -14.80 0.25
CA ASP A 324 16.19 -16.11 -0.07
C ASP A 324 16.80 -16.80 1.17
N ALA A 325 17.44 -16.06 2.08
CA ALA A 325 18.01 -16.62 3.30
C ALA A 325 16.91 -17.11 4.26
N GLY A 326 15.80 -16.38 4.35
CA GLY A 326 14.60 -16.86 5.03
C GLY A 326 14.04 -18.13 4.38
N GLU A 327 13.98 -18.20 3.06
CA GLU A 327 13.43 -19.37 2.38
C GLU A 327 14.32 -20.61 2.58
N GLU A 328 15.65 -20.46 2.65
CA GLU A 328 16.56 -21.55 3.02
C GLU A 328 16.23 -22.12 4.40
N ILE A 329 15.98 -21.25 5.40
CA ILE A 329 15.58 -21.65 6.76
C ILE A 329 14.23 -22.38 6.72
N ARG A 330 13.24 -21.84 5.99
CA ARG A 330 11.90 -22.42 5.87
C ARG A 330 11.97 -23.82 5.23
N SER A 331 12.67 -23.92 4.11
CA SER A 331 12.87 -25.16 3.37
C SER A 331 13.61 -26.22 4.19
N ALA A 332 14.61 -25.83 4.98
CA ALA A 332 15.30 -26.73 5.90
C ALA A 332 14.37 -27.28 7.00
N TYR A 333 13.53 -26.42 7.59
CA TYR A 333 12.52 -26.84 8.57
C TYR A 333 11.52 -27.84 7.97
N MET A 334 11.00 -27.57 6.76
CA MET A 334 10.04 -28.45 6.09
C MET A 334 10.65 -29.83 5.77
N ARG A 335 11.89 -29.88 5.29
CA ARG A 335 12.61 -31.16 5.08
C ARG A 335 12.76 -31.96 6.38
N GLY A 336 13.04 -31.27 7.50
CA GLY A 336 13.16 -31.90 8.81
C GLY A 336 11.84 -32.45 9.36
N GLN A 337 10.68 -31.94 8.90
CA GLN A 337 9.36 -32.47 9.26
C GLN A 337 8.96 -33.68 8.43
N GLY A 338 9.27 -33.69 7.12
CA GLY A 338 8.96 -34.81 6.22
C GLY A 338 9.86 -36.04 6.40
N ALA A 339 10.95 -35.91 7.16
CA ALA A 339 11.86 -37.01 7.49
C ALA A 339 11.52 -37.71 8.82
N ARG A 340 10.39 -37.37 9.47
CA ARG A 340 9.94 -37.93 10.75
C ARG A 340 8.71 -38.81 10.60
#